data_AF-A0A1C3U0J9-F1
#
_entry.id   AF-A0A1C3U0J9-F1
#
_cell.length_a   1.000
_cell.length_b   1.000
_cell.length_c   1.000
_cell.angle_alpha   90.00
_cell.angle_beta   90.00
_cell.angle_gamma   90.00
#
_symmetry.space_group_name_H-M   'P 1'
#
loop_
_entity.id
_entity.type
_entity.pdbx_description
1 polymer ?
#
loop_
_entity_poly.entity_id
_entity_poly.type
_entity_poly.pdbx_seq_one_letter_code
_entity_poly.pdbx_strand_id
1 'polypeptide(L)'
;MTEQNYAPLSLVVRLPLASSFHDTSVQLQDCSVAVTLDLAGGPKTAVSEPEPIGTFNGLPVMAQVRFSYDYNRSENELTIHGNDDRTHDQLQITTFLHSNAKQLSSGTQRPEFHTTPNDVGINHPITNIWADHVVKTPPLDHLLQAEARRCNDLLVDTAIEGGVDSVSELGTAPIVTLDNLADYERMYGRPVTTAAAADKVAEIAEMQAIISSTYVGVVTWRARRNFANVIGSTRDPKVGRSSWIRLWKEKCNKGEKPERCTSHNWFSNQRRDCHGSLVGGHVIPGTDALKEPDGARVFIFPICKTHNANDDCYMHAVRNTKGVQLRYGPVPPGTFLAEETPEV
;
A
#
# COMPACT_ATOMS: atom_id res chain seq x y z
N MET A 1 -24.19 26.83 -0.81
CA MET A 1 -24.51 25.67 -1.66
C MET A 1 -23.31 24.76 -1.62
N THR A 2 -23.36 23.70 -0.83
CA THR A 2 -22.33 22.64 -0.82
C THR A 2 -22.57 21.78 -2.04
N GLU A 3 -21.68 21.83 -3.03
CA GLU A 3 -21.62 20.80 -4.06
C GLU A 3 -21.46 19.47 -3.33
N GLN A 4 -22.50 18.64 -3.35
CA GLN A 4 -22.35 17.23 -3.05
C GLN A 4 -21.50 16.66 -4.18
N ASN A 5 -20.19 16.60 -3.95
CA ASN A 5 -19.28 15.82 -4.79
C ASN A 5 -19.70 14.36 -4.67
N TYR A 6 -20.61 13.93 -5.54
CA TYR A 6 -20.94 12.53 -5.67
C TYR A 6 -19.69 11.81 -6.12
N ALA A 7 -19.31 10.78 -5.35
CA ALA A 7 -18.27 9.85 -5.74
C ALA A 7 -18.51 9.37 -7.20
N PRO A 8 -17.45 9.29 -8.02
CA PRO A 8 -17.56 8.80 -9.39
C PRO A 8 -18.11 7.37 -9.38
N LEU A 9 -19.01 7.04 -10.31
CA LEU A 9 -19.53 5.67 -10.48
C LEU A 9 -18.53 4.75 -11.17
N SER A 10 -17.57 5.32 -11.90
CA SER A 10 -16.51 4.60 -12.57
C SER A 10 -15.27 5.48 -12.72
N LEU A 11 -14.09 4.87 -12.76
CA LEU A 11 -12.83 5.56 -12.99
C LEU A 11 -12.05 4.87 -14.11
N VAL A 12 -11.58 5.63 -15.11
CA VAL A 12 -10.70 5.10 -16.16
C VAL A 12 -9.26 5.43 -15.81
N VAL A 13 -8.41 4.42 -15.74
CA VAL A 13 -6.99 4.54 -15.42
C VAL A 13 -6.17 4.02 -16.59
N ARG A 14 -5.18 4.79 -17.05
CA ARG A 14 -4.20 4.33 -18.06
C ARG A 14 -2.98 3.77 -17.36
N LEU A 15 -2.81 2.45 -17.40
CA LEU A 15 -1.75 1.72 -16.73
C LEU A 15 -0.64 1.34 -17.72
N PRO A 16 0.64 1.62 -17.41
CA PRO A 16 1.75 1.23 -18.28
C PRO A 16 1.95 -0.28 -18.24
N LEU A 17 2.09 -0.90 -19.42
CA LEU A 17 2.39 -2.33 -19.54
C LEU A 17 3.86 -2.60 -19.84
N ALA A 18 4.52 -1.67 -20.53
CA ALA A 18 5.93 -1.77 -20.87
C ALA A 18 6.52 -0.38 -21.13
N SER A 19 7.83 -0.26 -20.91
CA SER A 19 8.67 0.83 -21.38
C SER A 19 9.64 0.32 -22.45
N SER A 20 10.13 1.24 -23.27
CA SER A 20 11.06 0.94 -24.36
C SER A 20 12.33 0.26 -23.85
N PHE A 21 12.64 -0.89 -24.41
CA PHE A 21 13.82 -1.69 -24.06
C PHE A 21 14.33 -2.40 -25.31
N HIS A 22 15.62 -2.29 -25.57
CA HIS A 22 16.24 -2.85 -26.77
C HIS A 22 17.51 -3.60 -26.41
N ASP A 23 17.53 -4.89 -26.74
CA ASP A 23 18.74 -5.70 -26.80
C ASP A 23 18.78 -6.50 -28.13
N THR A 24 19.73 -7.42 -28.26
CA THR A 24 19.88 -8.25 -29.48
C THR A 24 18.65 -9.11 -29.80
N SER A 25 17.91 -9.54 -28.77
CA SER A 25 16.79 -10.48 -28.88
C SER A 25 15.43 -9.82 -28.59
N VAL A 26 15.39 -8.69 -27.90
CA VAL A 26 14.18 -8.04 -27.37
C VAL A 26 14.05 -6.63 -27.92
N GLN A 27 12.84 -6.30 -28.37
CA GLN A 27 12.45 -4.95 -28.73
C GLN A 27 11.09 -4.65 -28.11
N LEU A 28 11.07 -3.99 -26.95
CA LEU A 28 9.87 -3.47 -26.32
C LEU A 28 9.68 -1.99 -26.69
N GLN A 29 8.43 -1.56 -26.71
CA GLN A 29 8.03 -0.18 -26.92
C GLN A 29 7.17 0.30 -25.76
N ASP A 30 7.10 1.62 -25.56
CA ASP A 30 6.20 2.21 -24.58
C ASP A 30 4.74 1.81 -24.89
N CYS A 31 4.09 1.18 -23.93
CA CYS A 31 2.72 0.70 -24.09
C CYS A 31 1.92 0.91 -22.80
N SER A 32 0.66 1.30 -22.93
CA SER A 32 -0.28 1.45 -21.82
C SER A 32 -1.65 0.94 -22.21
N VAL A 33 -2.42 0.47 -21.22
CA VAL A 33 -3.78 0.00 -21.40
C VAL A 33 -4.74 0.78 -20.51
N ALA A 34 -5.93 1.08 -21.03
CA ALA A 34 -6.99 1.71 -20.23
C ALA A 34 -7.79 0.64 -19.50
N VAL A 35 -7.88 0.76 -18.19
CA VAL A 35 -8.70 -0.10 -17.33
C VAL A 35 -9.81 0.75 -16.71
N THR A 36 -11.05 0.26 -16.77
CA THR A 36 -12.19 0.92 -16.13
C THR A 36 -12.50 0.24 -14.81
N LEU A 37 -12.48 1.00 -13.73
CA LEU A 37 -12.89 0.56 -12.40
C LEU A 37 -14.37 0.88 -12.20
N ASP A 38 -15.11 -0.09 -11.69
CA ASP A 38 -16.49 0.05 -11.27
C ASP A 38 -16.53 0.41 -9.78
N LEU A 39 -17.03 1.61 -9.50
CA LEU A 39 -17.12 2.20 -8.16
C LEU A 39 -18.54 2.13 -7.59
N ALA A 40 -19.36 1.17 -8.05
CA ALA A 40 -20.67 0.89 -7.45
C ALA A 40 -20.60 0.39 -5.99
N GLY A 41 -19.42 -0.03 -5.54
CA GLY A 41 -19.15 -0.55 -4.20
C GLY A 41 -18.75 -2.03 -4.19
N GLY A 42 -18.03 -2.47 -3.15
CA GLY A 42 -17.66 -3.86 -2.91
C GLY A 42 -16.44 -4.35 -3.73
N PRO A 43 -15.95 -5.56 -3.41
CA PRO A 43 -14.74 -6.15 -3.97
C PRO A 43 -14.92 -6.55 -5.44
N LYS A 44 -13.89 -6.31 -6.24
CA LYS A 44 -13.84 -6.58 -7.68
C LYS A 44 -12.42 -6.93 -8.12
N THR A 45 -12.31 -7.48 -9.33
CA THR A 45 -11.04 -7.70 -10.01
C THR A 45 -11.06 -6.98 -11.35
N ALA A 46 -10.04 -6.19 -11.62
CA ALA A 46 -9.80 -5.60 -12.92
C ALA A 46 -8.83 -6.48 -13.72
N VAL A 47 -9.14 -6.71 -14.99
CA VAL A 47 -8.28 -7.41 -15.95
C VAL A 47 -8.33 -6.66 -17.26
N SER A 48 -7.18 -6.36 -17.85
CA SER A 48 -7.11 -5.78 -19.19
C SER A 48 -7.13 -6.86 -20.27
N GLU A 49 -7.54 -6.49 -21.48
CA GLU A 49 -7.21 -7.29 -22.65
C GLU A 49 -5.67 -7.31 -22.87
N PRO A 50 -5.13 -8.38 -23.50
CA PRO A 50 -3.71 -8.41 -23.85
C PRO A 50 -3.35 -7.42 -24.97
N GLU A 51 -2.31 -6.63 -24.75
CA GLU A 51 -1.78 -5.65 -25.70
C GLU A 51 -0.38 -6.04 -26.19
N PRO A 52 -0.05 -5.80 -27.48
CA PRO A 52 1.28 -6.06 -28.01
C PRO A 52 2.28 -5.01 -27.49
N ILE A 53 3.27 -5.46 -26.73
CA ILE A 53 4.29 -4.59 -26.11
C ILE A 53 5.65 -4.62 -26.83
N GLY A 54 5.81 -5.48 -27.83
CA GLY A 54 7.08 -5.59 -28.56
C GLY A 54 7.30 -6.94 -29.21
N THR A 55 8.58 -7.31 -29.37
CA THR A 55 8.99 -8.60 -29.92
C THR A 55 10.16 -9.23 -29.17
N PHE A 56 10.23 -10.55 -29.21
CA PHE A 56 11.35 -11.37 -28.76
C PHE A 56 11.73 -12.35 -29.88
N ASN A 57 12.94 -12.24 -30.42
CA ASN A 57 13.41 -12.98 -31.59
C ASN A 57 12.41 -12.91 -32.78
N GLY A 58 11.79 -11.74 -32.96
CA GLY A 58 10.77 -11.51 -34.00
C GLY A 58 9.37 -12.03 -33.67
N LEU A 59 9.16 -12.72 -32.55
CA LEU A 59 7.84 -13.14 -32.08
C LEU A 59 7.17 -12.03 -31.26
N PRO A 60 5.88 -11.71 -31.46
CA PRO A 60 5.21 -10.69 -30.66
C PRO A 60 5.16 -11.06 -29.17
N VAL A 61 5.49 -10.09 -28.32
CA VAL A 61 5.32 -10.15 -26.87
C VAL A 61 4.04 -9.38 -26.53
N MET A 62 3.14 -10.03 -25.79
CA MET A 62 1.90 -9.46 -25.26
C MET A 62 2.05 -9.18 -23.78
N ALA A 63 1.29 -8.21 -23.27
CA ALA A 63 1.14 -7.97 -21.85
C ALA A 63 -0.31 -7.70 -21.47
N GLN A 64 -0.69 -8.08 -20.26
CA GLN A 64 -1.96 -7.71 -19.65
C GLN A 64 -1.75 -7.36 -18.18
N VAL A 65 -2.63 -6.55 -17.60
CA VAL A 65 -2.61 -6.21 -16.17
C VAL A 65 -3.82 -6.80 -15.46
N ARG A 66 -3.62 -7.31 -14.25
CA ARG A 66 -4.66 -7.82 -13.35
C ARG A 66 -4.43 -7.33 -11.91
N PHE A 67 -5.48 -6.95 -11.21
CA PHE A 67 -5.44 -6.63 -9.77
C PHE A 67 -6.82 -6.71 -9.13
N SER A 68 -6.87 -6.97 -7.82
CA SER A 68 -8.08 -6.89 -7.01
C SER A 68 -8.20 -5.53 -6.32
N TYR A 69 -9.43 -5.05 -6.13
CA TYR A 69 -9.73 -3.82 -5.41
C TYR A 69 -11.09 -3.90 -4.72
N ASP A 70 -11.30 -3.12 -3.68
CA ASP A 70 -12.60 -2.92 -3.03
C ASP A 70 -12.89 -1.43 -2.96
N TYR A 71 -14.13 -1.04 -3.22
CA TYR A 71 -14.55 0.35 -3.12
C TYR A 71 -15.64 0.50 -2.05
N ASN A 72 -15.35 1.27 -1.01
CA ASN A 72 -16.31 1.62 0.02
C ASN A 72 -16.98 2.95 -0.35
N ARG A 73 -18.24 2.87 -0.80
CA ARG A 73 -19.00 4.04 -1.25
C ARG A 73 -19.38 5.00 -0.11
N SER A 74 -19.61 4.50 1.10
CA SER A 74 -19.94 5.37 2.25
C SER A 74 -18.75 6.22 2.68
N GLU A 75 -17.54 5.66 2.60
CA GLU A 75 -16.31 6.34 2.99
C GLU A 75 -15.61 7.06 1.82
N ASN A 76 -16.11 6.85 0.58
CA ASN A 76 -15.47 7.23 -0.67
C ASN A 76 -13.99 6.82 -0.71
N GLU A 77 -13.76 5.54 -0.43
CA GLU A 77 -12.42 4.97 -0.28
C GLU A 77 -12.20 3.79 -1.22
N LEU A 78 -11.08 3.79 -1.92
CA LEU A 78 -10.60 2.68 -2.74
C LEU A 78 -9.53 1.90 -1.98
N THR A 79 -9.72 0.60 -1.77
CA THR A 79 -8.72 -0.31 -1.22
C THR A 79 -8.10 -1.14 -2.33
N ILE A 80 -6.76 -1.18 -2.37
CA ILE A 80 -5.96 -1.95 -3.33
C ILE A 80 -4.84 -2.67 -2.59
N HIS A 81 -4.24 -3.66 -3.24
CA HIS A 81 -3.05 -4.33 -2.73
C HIS A 81 -1.81 -3.54 -3.12
N GLY A 82 -1.12 -3.01 -2.12
CA GLY A 82 -0.01 -2.09 -2.28
C GLY A 82 1.24 -2.72 -2.84
N ASN A 83 2.18 -1.84 -3.20
CA ASN A 83 3.48 -2.20 -3.74
C ASN A 83 4.38 -2.97 -2.78
N ASP A 84 4.02 -3.21 -1.52
CA ASP A 84 4.75 -4.04 -0.53
C ASP A 84 3.94 -5.28 -0.07
N ASP A 85 2.76 -5.52 -0.65
CA ASP A 85 1.96 -6.73 -0.39
C ASP A 85 2.54 -7.98 -1.07
N ARG A 86 2.23 -9.17 -0.53
CA ARG A 86 2.72 -10.47 -1.02
C ARG A 86 1.59 -11.46 -1.33
N THR A 87 0.34 -11.00 -1.32
CA THR A 87 -0.80 -11.85 -1.70
C THR A 87 -0.92 -11.95 -3.22
N HIS A 88 -1.70 -12.92 -3.69
CA HIS A 88 -2.00 -13.10 -5.11
C HIS A 88 -2.93 -12.01 -5.69
N ASP A 89 -3.50 -11.17 -4.83
CA ASP A 89 -4.37 -10.04 -5.20
C ASP A 89 -3.60 -8.78 -5.56
N GLN A 90 -2.28 -8.76 -5.31
CA GLN A 90 -1.39 -7.70 -5.76
C GLN A 90 -1.48 -7.50 -7.27
N LEU A 91 -1.29 -6.26 -7.71
CA LEU A 91 -1.18 -5.95 -9.13
C LEU A 91 -0.12 -6.80 -9.82
N GLN A 92 -0.51 -7.40 -10.93
CA GLN A 92 0.34 -8.25 -11.76
C GLN A 92 0.30 -7.76 -13.20
N ILE A 93 1.47 -7.62 -13.81
CA ILE A 93 1.61 -7.55 -15.26
C ILE A 93 2.04 -8.95 -15.72
N THR A 94 1.22 -9.59 -16.56
CA THR A 94 1.58 -10.87 -17.17
C THR A 94 2.08 -10.62 -18.58
N THR A 95 3.31 -11.06 -18.88
CA THR A 95 3.87 -11.00 -20.23
C THR A 95 4.02 -12.40 -20.83
N PHE A 96 3.74 -12.52 -22.13
CA PHE A 96 3.76 -13.81 -22.83
C PHE A 96 4.00 -13.65 -24.34
N LEU A 97 4.47 -14.72 -24.99
CA LEU A 97 4.64 -14.74 -26.45
C LEU A 97 3.33 -15.07 -27.15
N HIS A 98 2.95 -14.29 -28.14
CA HIS A 98 1.83 -14.61 -29.01
C HIS A 98 2.28 -15.62 -30.08
N SER A 99 2.00 -16.91 -29.87
CA SER A 99 2.12 -17.91 -30.93
C SER A 99 0.82 -17.95 -31.74
N ASN A 100 0.95 -18.00 -33.08
CA ASN A 100 -0.17 -18.16 -33.99
C ASN A 100 -1.08 -19.32 -33.54
N ALA A 101 -2.40 -19.11 -33.52
CA ALA A 101 -3.42 -20.01 -32.94
C ALA A 101 -3.36 -21.50 -33.39
N LYS A 102 -2.63 -21.83 -34.46
CA LYS A 102 -2.43 -23.20 -34.97
C LYS A 102 -1.46 -24.06 -34.14
N GLN A 103 -0.72 -23.50 -33.17
CA GLN A 103 0.11 -24.27 -32.25
C GLN A 103 -0.54 -24.50 -30.87
N LEU A 104 -1.62 -23.79 -30.55
CA LEU A 104 -2.34 -23.90 -29.27
C LEU A 104 -3.39 -25.03 -29.25
N SER A 105 -3.58 -25.75 -30.35
CA SER A 105 -4.56 -26.83 -30.48
C SER A 105 -4.19 -28.13 -29.74
N SER A 106 -3.14 -28.14 -28.91
CA SER A 106 -2.76 -29.33 -28.11
C SER A 106 -2.87 -29.15 -26.60
N GLY A 107 -3.56 -28.12 -26.11
CA GLY A 107 -3.71 -27.90 -24.66
C GLY A 107 -2.38 -27.67 -23.92
N THR A 108 -1.32 -27.33 -24.66
CA THR A 108 -0.01 -27.02 -24.09
C THR A 108 0.03 -25.58 -23.60
N GLN A 109 0.53 -25.46 -22.38
CA GLN A 109 0.64 -24.29 -21.53
C GLN A 109 1.12 -23.04 -22.27
N ARG A 110 0.45 -21.92 -22.04
CA ARG A 110 1.00 -20.61 -22.38
C ARG A 110 2.13 -20.29 -21.40
N PRO A 111 3.29 -19.86 -21.90
CA PRO A 111 4.26 -19.16 -21.07
C PRO A 111 3.66 -17.95 -20.40
N GLU A 112 3.67 -17.89 -19.08
CA GLU A 112 3.29 -16.68 -18.35
C GLU A 112 4.46 -16.25 -17.47
N PHE A 113 4.90 -15.02 -17.66
CA PHE A 113 5.79 -14.36 -16.72
C PHE A 113 4.99 -13.31 -15.96
N HIS A 114 4.86 -13.52 -14.65
CA HIS A 114 4.15 -12.61 -13.75
C HIS A 114 5.17 -11.64 -13.16
N THR A 115 4.89 -10.36 -13.34
CA THR A 115 5.62 -9.31 -12.65
C THR A 115 4.69 -8.66 -11.66
N THR A 116 5.01 -8.82 -10.37
CA THR A 116 4.35 -8.07 -9.30
C THR A 116 5.32 -7.03 -8.76
N PRO A 117 4.83 -5.97 -8.09
CA PRO A 117 5.69 -5.00 -7.45
C PRO A 117 6.80 -5.59 -6.58
N ASN A 118 6.59 -6.71 -5.87
CA ASN A 118 7.57 -7.23 -4.89
C ASN A 118 8.18 -8.59 -5.18
N ASP A 119 7.62 -9.34 -6.13
CA ASP A 119 8.09 -10.68 -6.36
C ASP A 119 8.99 -10.72 -7.60
N VAL A 120 10.17 -11.30 -7.40
CA VAL A 120 11.02 -11.73 -8.49
C VAL A 120 10.46 -13.09 -8.89
N GLY A 121 9.77 -13.14 -10.03
CA GLY A 121 8.94 -14.27 -10.47
C GLY A 121 9.37 -15.63 -9.93
N ILE A 122 8.50 -16.28 -9.16
CA ILE A 122 8.75 -17.63 -8.67
C ILE A 122 8.67 -18.59 -9.86
N ASN A 123 9.82 -19.22 -10.14
CA ASN A 123 10.00 -20.27 -11.14
C ASN A 123 8.94 -21.37 -11.01
N HIS A 124 8.03 -21.47 -11.98
CA HIS A 124 7.35 -22.73 -12.26
C HIS A 124 8.30 -23.60 -13.11
N PRO A 125 8.57 -24.87 -12.73
CA PRO A 125 9.47 -25.73 -13.49
C PRO A 125 8.74 -26.31 -14.70
N ILE A 126 8.58 -25.53 -15.76
CA ILE A 126 8.47 -25.95 -17.17
C ILE A 126 8.87 -24.71 -17.99
N THR A 127 10.05 -24.76 -18.59
CA THR A 127 10.75 -23.63 -19.22
C THR A 127 10.01 -23.04 -20.40
N ASN A 128 9.83 -21.73 -20.36
CA ASN A 128 9.46 -20.94 -21.52
C ASN A 128 10.57 -19.93 -21.84
N ILE A 129 11.02 -19.94 -23.10
CA ILE A 129 12.19 -19.20 -23.57
C ILE A 129 12.10 -17.69 -23.23
N TRP A 130 10.91 -17.10 -23.25
CA TRP A 130 10.69 -15.70 -22.83
C TRP A 130 10.93 -15.50 -21.32
N ALA A 131 10.28 -16.29 -20.47
CA ALA A 131 10.45 -16.20 -19.02
C ALA A 131 11.92 -16.43 -18.61
N ASP A 132 12.57 -17.42 -19.22
CA ASP A 132 13.99 -17.70 -19.01
C ASP A 132 14.88 -16.52 -19.44
N HIS A 133 14.54 -15.84 -20.55
CA HIS A 133 15.29 -14.67 -21.04
C HIS A 133 15.15 -13.50 -20.07
N VAL A 134 13.93 -13.21 -19.60
CA VAL A 134 13.68 -12.14 -18.63
C VAL A 134 14.49 -12.38 -17.35
N VAL A 135 14.42 -13.59 -16.77
CA VAL A 135 15.20 -13.94 -15.57
C VAL A 135 16.71 -13.83 -15.79
N LYS A 136 17.21 -14.15 -16.99
CA LYS A 136 18.63 -14.03 -17.33
C LYS A 136 19.06 -12.62 -17.75
N THR A 137 18.13 -11.68 -17.86
CA THR A 137 18.38 -10.30 -18.30
C THR A 137 17.92 -9.32 -17.21
N PRO A 138 18.71 -9.12 -16.13
CA PRO A 138 18.32 -8.30 -14.99
C PRO A 138 17.83 -6.88 -15.34
N PRO A 139 18.40 -6.16 -16.34
CA PRO A 139 17.85 -4.87 -16.75
C PRO A 139 16.41 -4.92 -17.25
N LEU A 140 16.03 -5.99 -17.95
CA LEU A 140 14.67 -6.20 -18.45
C LEU A 140 13.72 -6.59 -17.31
N ASP A 141 14.13 -7.48 -16.43
CA ASP A 141 13.36 -7.87 -15.24
C ASP A 141 13.08 -6.65 -14.34
N HIS A 142 14.11 -5.85 -14.02
CA HIS A 142 13.95 -4.62 -13.24
C HIS A 142 13.02 -3.60 -13.92
N LEU A 143 13.09 -3.49 -15.26
CA LEU A 143 12.23 -2.59 -16.02
C LEU A 143 10.76 -3.02 -15.92
N LEU A 144 10.45 -4.30 -16.10
CA LEU A 144 9.09 -4.81 -15.95
C LEU A 144 8.56 -4.61 -14.52
N GLN A 145 9.40 -4.84 -13.50
CA GLN A 145 9.05 -4.63 -12.09
C GLN A 145 8.76 -3.15 -11.80
N ALA A 146 9.54 -2.25 -12.38
CA ALA A 146 9.31 -0.82 -12.27
C ALA A 146 7.96 -0.40 -12.88
N GLU A 147 7.54 -1.01 -14.00
CA GLU A 147 6.22 -0.74 -14.58
C GLU A 147 5.08 -1.25 -13.70
N ALA A 148 5.20 -2.42 -13.09
CA ALA A 148 4.21 -2.93 -12.14
C ALA A 148 4.07 -1.98 -10.93
N ARG A 149 5.19 -1.50 -10.37
CA ARG A 149 5.17 -0.50 -9.29
C ARG A 149 4.50 0.81 -9.71
N ARG A 150 4.84 1.29 -10.92
CA ARG A 150 4.28 2.52 -11.49
C ARG A 150 2.79 2.42 -11.77
N CYS A 151 2.28 1.24 -12.13
CA CYS A 151 0.83 1.01 -12.25
C CYS A 151 0.11 1.31 -10.95
N ASN A 152 0.62 0.81 -9.82
CA ASN A 152 0.01 1.02 -8.52
C ASN A 152 0.05 2.50 -8.10
N ASP A 153 1.19 3.17 -8.34
CA ASP A 153 1.32 4.61 -8.06
C ASP A 153 0.34 5.45 -8.90
N LEU A 154 0.24 5.18 -10.20
CA LEU A 154 -0.71 5.86 -11.10
C LEU A 154 -2.17 5.58 -10.74
N LEU A 155 -2.47 4.38 -10.25
CA LEU A 155 -3.81 4.02 -9.78
C LEU A 155 -4.22 4.89 -8.58
N VAL A 156 -3.33 5.05 -7.60
CA VAL A 156 -3.54 5.93 -6.44
C VAL A 156 -3.75 7.37 -6.90
N ASP A 157 -2.85 7.91 -7.72
CA ASP A 157 -2.92 9.30 -8.18
C ASP A 157 -4.20 9.57 -8.98
N THR A 158 -4.52 8.69 -9.94
CA THR A 158 -5.71 8.82 -10.79
C THR A 158 -7.00 8.73 -9.98
N ALA A 159 -7.05 7.89 -8.95
CA ALA A 159 -8.22 7.79 -8.08
C ALA A 159 -8.45 9.07 -7.27
N ILE A 160 -7.38 9.61 -6.65
CA ILE A 160 -7.45 10.85 -5.88
C ILE A 160 -7.83 12.04 -6.76
N GLU A 161 -7.24 12.15 -7.96
CA GLU A 161 -7.58 13.17 -8.95
C GLU A 161 -9.02 12.99 -9.47
N GLY A 162 -9.47 11.75 -9.63
CA GLY A 162 -10.74 11.40 -10.26
C GLY A 162 -11.98 11.52 -9.38
N GLY A 163 -11.85 11.69 -8.06
CA GLY A 163 -13.05 11.80 -7.20
C GLY A 163 -12.94 11.11 -5.85
N VAL A 164 -12.02 10.16 -5.70
CA VAL A 164 -11.90 9.32 -4.51
C VAL A 164 -11.23 10.10 -3.38
N ASP A 165 -11.76 10.02 -2.17
CA ASP A 165 -11.26 10.82 -1.05
C ASP A 165 -10.10 10.15 -0.31
N SER A 166 -9.99 8.82 -0.37
CA SER A 166 -8.84 8.08 0.13
C SER A 166 -8.56 6.81 -0.68
N VAL A 167 -7.28 6.46 -0.81
CA VAL A 167 -6.85 5.18 -1.35
C VAL A 167 -6.04 4.44 -0.30
N SER A 168 -6.50 3.29 0.14
CA SER A 168 -5.80 2.41 1.07
C SER A 168 -5.04 1.33 0.30
N GLU A 169 -3.73 1.30 0.45
CA GLU A 169 -2.84 0.28 -0.09
C GLU A 169 -2.53 -0.73 1.03
N LEU A 170 -3.11 -1.92 0.97
CA LEU A 170 -2.78 -3.04 1.86
C LEU A 170 -1.31 -3.40 1.70
N GLY A 171 -0.64 -3.81 2.78
CA GLY A 171 0.81 -4.05 2.70
C GLY A 171 1.35 -4.98 3.77
N THR A 172 2.62 -5.36 3.60
CA THR A 172 3.31 -6.22 4.56
C THR A 172 3.75 -5.42 5.78
N ALA A 173 3.49 -5.94 6.98
CA ALA A 173 3.94 -5.32 8.21
C ALA A 173 5.49 -5.20 8.28
N PRO A 174 6.03 -4.21 9.00
CA PRO A 174 7.47 -4.13 9.23
C PRO A 174 8.04 -5.41 9.85
N ILE A 175 9.28 -5.75 9.48
CA ILE A 175 9.99 -6.90 10.04
C ILE A 175 10.61 -6.51 11.39
N VAL A 176 10.32 -7.32 12.41
CA VAL A 176 10.97 -7.23 13.71
C VAL A 176 12.32 -7.92 13.66
N THR A 177 13.35 -7.21 14.08
CA THR A 177 14.72 -7.69 14.19
C THR A 177 15.22 -7.41 15.61
N LEU A 178 16.36 -8.00 15.97
CA LEU A 178 16.99 -7.73 17.26
C LEU A 178 17.27 -6.23 17.46
N ASP A 179 17.62 -5.52 16.38
CA ASP A 179 17.98 -4.10 16.42
C ASP A 179 16.78 -3.18 16.67
N ASN A 180 15.55 -3.62 16.36
CA ASN A 180 14.33 -2.82 16.50
C ASN A 180 13.31 -3.42 17.49
N LEU A 181 13.60 -4.58 18.10
CA LEU A 181 12.71 -5.23 19.06
C LEU A 181 12.31 -4.30 20.21
N ALA A 182 13.30 -3.71 20.90
CA ALA A 182 13.05 -2.81 22.03
C ALA A 182 12.27 -1.54 21.62
N ASP A 183 12.33 -1.17 20.35
CA ASP A 183 11.57 -0.06 19.81
C ASP A 183 10.09 -0.41 19.70
N TYR A 184 9.77 -1.58 19.14
CA TYR A 184 8.41 -2.09 19.05
C TYR A 184 7.82 -2.50 20.41
N GLU A 185 8.60 -3.14 21.29
CA GLU A 185 8.18 -3.44 22.66
C GLU A 185 7.72 -2.19 23.38
N ARG A 186 8.50 -1.11 23.28
CA ARG A 186 8.06 0.18 23.78
C ARG A 186 6.76 0.52 23.10
N MET A 187 6.70 0.70 21.77
CA MET A 187 5.52 1.14 21.01
C MET A 187 4.19 0.48 21.42
N TYR A 188 4.20 -0.80 21.81
CA TYR A 188 3.02 -1.55 22.26
C TYR A 188 2.84 -1.64 23.80
N GLY A 189 3.57 -0.84 24.57
CA GLY A 189 3.44 -0.72 26.02
C GLY A 189 4.06 -1.88 26.79
N ARG A 190 4.93 -2.67 26.15
CA ARG A 190 5.54 -3.85 26.76
C ARG A 190 6.82 -3.49 27.53
N PRO A 191 7.11 -4.19 28.63
CA PRO A 191 8.38 -4.03 29.34
C PRO A 191 9.55 -4.42 28.43
N VAL A 192 10.58 -3.58 28.36
CA VAL A 192 11.81 -3.92 27.62
C VAL A 192 12.67 -4.81 28.51
N THR A 193 12.84 -6.08 28.14
CA THR A 193 13.64 -7.04 28.90
C THR A 193 15.13 -6.88 28.54
N THR A 194 15.95 -6.48 29.51
CA THR A 194 17.42 -6.34 29.35
C THR A 194 18.20 -7.55 29.86
N ALA A 195 17.51 -8.58 30.35
CA ALA A 195 18.14 -9.77 30.91
C ALA A 195 18.82 -10.61 29.82
N ALA A 196 20.09 -10.97 30.03
CA ALA A 196 20.90 -11.75 29.10
C ALA A 196 20.39 -13.19 28.87
N ALA A 197 19.42 -13.66 29.66
CA ALA A 197 18.84 -15.00 29.58
C ALA A 197 17.46 -15.06 28.88
N ALA A 198 16.97 -13.94 28.34
CA ALA A 198 15.72 -13.93 27.60
C ALA A 198 15.89 -14.56 26.21
N ASP A 199 14.98 -15.45 25.83
CA ASP A 199 14.91 -16.00 24.48
C ASP A 199 14.45 -14.91 23.50
N LYS A 200 15.43 -14.16 22.98
CA LYS A 200 15.18 -13.06 22.04
C LYS A 200 14.52 -13.51 20.74
N VAL A 201 14.63 -14.79 20.37
CA VAL A 201 13.94 -15.32 19.18
C VAL A 201 12.44 -15.40 19.42
N ALA A 202 12.03 -15.91 20.59
CA ALA A 202 10.62 -15.95 20.98
C ALA A 202 10.01 -14.54 21.10
N GLU A 203 10.74 -13.58 21.70
CA GLU A 203 10.28 -12.19 21.81
C GLU A 203 10.11 -11.52 20.43
N ILE A 204 11.05 -11.73 19.50
CA ILE A 204 10.94 -11.25 18.12
C ILE A 204 9.71 -11.84 17.43
N ALA A 205 9.50 -13.16 17.54
CA ALA A 205 8.37 -13.83 16.91
C ALA A 205 7.02 -13.33 17.45
N GLU A 206 6.90 -13.16 18.77
CA GLU A 206 5.70 -12.63 19.40
C GLU A 206 5.44 -11.18 18.96
N MET A 207 6.47 -10.33 18.97
CA MET A 207 6.32 -8.94 18.54
C MET A 207 5.97 -8.85 17.05
N GLN A 208 6.56 -9.72 16.21
CA GLN A 208 6.20 -9.82 14.79
C GLN A 208 4.72 -10.16 14.63
N ALA A 209 4.17 -11.09 15.42
CA ALA A 209 2.76 -11.44 15.37
C ALA A 209 1.85 -10.25 15.72
N ILE A 210 2.20 -9.47 16.76
CA ILE A 210 1.44 -8.27 17.18
C ILE A 210 1.47 -7.19 16.09
N ILE A 211 2.63 -6.91 15.51
CA ILE A 211 2.74 -5.91 14.44
C ILE A 211 2.00 -6.35 13.19
N SER A 212 2.05 -7.64 12.87
CA SER A 212 1.35 -8.18 11.70
C SER A 212 -0.17 -8.18 11.89
N SER A 213 -0.68 -8.28 13.13
CA SER A 213 -2.12 -8.22 13.40
C SER A 213 -2.69 -6.80 13.44
N THR A 214 -1.83 -5.79 13.63
CA THR A 214 -2.22 -4.39 13.79
C THR A 214 -1.93 -3.56 12.55
N TYR A 215 -0.84 -3.82 11.84
CA TYR A 215 -0.51 -3.14 10.59
C TYR A 215 -1.46 -3.57 9.48
N VAL A 216 -2.03 -2.58 8.78
CA VAL A 216 -2.88 -2.84 7.60
C VAL A 216 -2.15 -2.48 6.32
N GLY A 217 -1.50 -1.32 6.29
CA GLY A 217 -0.92 -0.79 5.06
C GLY A 217 -0.66 0.70 5.15
N VAL A 218 -0.73 1.37 4.01
CA VAL A 218 -0.63 2.82 3.90
C VAL A 218 -1.90 3.38 3.29
N VAL A 219 -2.21 4.64 3.59
CA VAL A 219 -3.36 5.34 3.02
C VAL A 219 -2.86 6.61 2.37
N THR A 220 -3.41 6.96 1.21
CA THR A 220 -3.26 8.27 0.60
C THR A 220 -4.58 9.01 0.68
N TRP A 221 -4.59 10.16 1.35
CA TRP A 221 -5.76 11.02 1.45
C TRP A 221 -5.77 12.09 0.38
N ARG A 222 -6.94 12.40 -0.15
CA ARG A 222 -7.14 13.60 -0.93
C ARG A 222 -6.78 14.84 -0.11
N ALA A 223 -6.21 15.83 -0.78
CA ALA A 223 -5.87 17.09 -0.15
C ALA A 223 -7.07 17.71 0.56
N ARG A 224 -6.82 18.33 1.72
CA ARG A 224 -7.79 18.99 2.61
C ARG A 224 -8.79 18.09 3.31
N ARG A 225 -8.66 16.76 3.24
CA ARG A 225 -9.45 15.83 4.06
C ARG A 225 -9.29 16.17 5.55
N ASN A 226 -10.40 16.27 6.26
CA ASN A 226 -10.41 16.59 7.69
C ASN A 226 -9.99 15.37 8.50
N PHE A 227 -9.21 15.59 9.55
CA PHE A 227 -8.89 14.55 10.51
C PHE A 227 -8.70 15.13 11.92
N ALA A 228 -8.94 14.31 12.94
CA ALA A 228 -8.82 14.67 14.34
C ALA A 228 -7.99 13.61 15.10
N ASN A 229 -7.54 13.95 16.31
CA ASN A 229 -6.76 13.03 17.13
C ASN A 229 -7.63 11.89 17.70
N VAL A 230 -6.99 10.76 17.97
CA VAL A 230 -7.59 9.71 18.81
C VAL A 230 -7.32 10.04 20.28
N ILE A 231 -8.38 10.23 21.07
CA ILE A 231 -8.30 10.54 22.49
C ILE A 231 -7.67 9.37 23.24
N GLY A 232 -6.69 9.68 24.10
CA GLY A 232 -5.99 8.67 24.91
C GLY A 232 -4.77 8.04 24.23
N SER A 233 -4.52 8.33 22.96
CA SER A 233 -3.32 7.90 22.23
C SER A 233 -2.03 8.63 22.66
N THR A 234 -2.15 9.74 23.42
CA THR A 234 -0.98 10.54 23.85
C THR A 234 -0.01 9.76 24.75
N ARG A 235 -0.48 8.66 25.35
CA ARG A 235 0.34 7.74 26.18
C ARG A 235 0.99 6.63 25.37
N ASP A 236 0.83 6.65 24.04
CA ASP A 236 1.44 5.65 23.20
C ASP A 236 2.96 5.71 23.31
N PRO A 237 3.60 4.58 23.61
CA PRO A 237 5.01 4.58 23.88
C PRO A 237 5.90 4.95 22.68
N LYS A 238 7.10 5.42 23.00
CA LYS A 238 8.06 5.94 22.02
C LYS A 238 9.21 4.95 21.81
N VAL A 239 9.55 4.74 20.55
CA VAL A 239 10.63 3.90 19.98
C VAL A 239 12.01 4.53 20.22
N GLY A 240 12.76 4.24 21.29
CA GLY A 240 14.20 4.61 21.37
C GLY A 240 14.53 6.11 21.13
N ARG A 241 13.70 7.04 21.64
CA ARG A 241 13.66 8.49 21.33
C ARG A 241 13.11 8.88 19.93
N SER A 242 12.92 7.92 19.04
CA SER A 242 12.12 8.01 17.81
C SER A 242 10.64 7.65 18.10
N SER A 243 9.70 8.09 17.26
CA SER A 243 8.25 7.96 17.52
C SER A 243 7.59 7.15 16.40
N TRP A 244 6.25 7.01 16.41
CA TRP A 244 5.43 6.61 15.26
C TRP A 244 5.83 7.27 13.93
N ILE A 245 6.50 8.43 13.99
CA ILE A 245 7.10 9.09 12.84
C ILE A 245 8.16 8.23 12.12
N ARG A 246 8.81 7.30 12.84
CA ARG A 246 9.77 6.33 12.30
C ARG A 246 9.06 5.32 11.40
N LEU A 247 7.96 4.75 11.89
CA LEU A 247 7.11 3.87 11.09
C LEU A 247 6.59 4.61 9.85
N TRP A 248 6.09 5.84 10.04
CA TRP A 248 5.64 6.68 8.94
C TRP A 248 6.74 6.93 7.89
N LYS A 249 7.94 7.37 8.27
CA LYS A 249 8.99 7.65 7.28
C LYS A 249 9.40 6.39 6.52
N GLU A 250 9.48 5.25 7.19
CA GLU A 250 9.89 3.97 6.59
C GLU A 250 8.85 3.51 5.57
N LYS A 251 7.56 3.64 5.88
CA LYS A 251 6.46 3.17 5.03
C LYS A 251 5.97 4.18 3.99
N CYS A 252 6.04 5.48 4.29
CA CYS A 252 5.41 6.52 3.48
C CYS A 252 6.42 7.47 2.81
N ASN A 253 7.68 7.49 3.23
CA ASN A 253 8.64 8.51 2.79
C ASN A 253 10.08 7.98 2.60
N LYS A 254 10.24 6.72 2.18
CA LYS A 254 11.54 6.11 1.83
C LYS A 254 12.62 6.27 2.91
N GLY A 255 12.22 6.30 4.18
CA GLY A 255 13.10 6.46 5.34
C GLY A 255 13.48 7.91 5.68
N GLU A 256 13.03 8.89 4.91
CA GLU A 256 13.29 10.32 5.12
C GLU A 256 12.33 10.95 6.12
N LYS A 257 12.86 11.82 7.00
CA LYS A 257 12.03 12.50 7.99
C LYS A 257 11.08 13.49 7.29
N PRO A 258 9.84 13.64 7.77
CA PRO A 258 8.96 14.67 7.26
C PRO A 258 9.54 16.05 7.55
N GLU A 259 9.50 16.95 6.58
CA GLU A 259 9.97 18.32 6.75
C GLU A 259 8.91 19.23 7.38
N ARG A 260 7.64 18.86 7.23
CA ARG A 260 6.49 19.71 7.60
C ARG A 260 5.36 18.88 8.22
N CYS A 261 4.52 19.54 9.00
CA CYS A 261 3.28 18.97 9.50
C CYS A 261 2.27 18.78 8.36
N THR A 262 1.53 17.68 8.40
CA THR A 262 0.43 17.35 7.50
C THR A 262 -0.61 18.47 7.42
N SER A 263 -0.96 19.09 8.56
CA SER A 263 -2.08 20.04 8.62
C SER A 263 -1.82 21.43 8.04
N HIS A 264 -0.56 21.86 8.00
CA HIS A 264 -0.13 23.25 7.80
C HIS A 264 -0.77 24.31 8.75
N ASN A 265 -2.06 24.26 9.07
CA ASN A 265 -2.79 25.16 9.96
C ASN A 265 -3.83 24.41 10.82
N TRP A 266 -4.22 25.02 11.92
CA TRP A 266 -5.34 24.63 12.78
C TRP A 266 -6.63 25.17 12.20
N PHE A 267 -7.75 24.44 12.30
CA PHE A 267 -9.05 25.08 12.15
C PHE A 267 -9.56 25.52 13.53
N SER A 268 -8.98 26.61 14.05
CA SER A 268 -9.49 27.34 15.22
C SER A 268 -9.15 28.83 15.14
N ASN A 269 -9.57 29.53 14.08
CA ASN A 269 -9.43 30.99 13.92
C ASN A 269 -8.01 31.59 14.10
N GLN A 270 -6.98 30.78 14.26
CA GLN A 270 -5.60 31.17 14.51
C GLN A 270 -4.70 30.38 13.56
N ARG A 271 -4.20 31.05 12.53
CA ARG A 271 -3.18 30.51 11.65
C ARG A 271 -1.89 30.34 12.46
N ARG A 272 -1.65 29.13 12.97
CA ARG A 272 -0.40 28.80 13.67
C ARG A 272 0.45 27.94 12.76
N ASP A 273 1.59 28.49 12.35
CA ASP A 273 2.62 27.70 11.71
C ASP A 273 3.14 26.66 12.72
N CYS A 274 3.05 25.38 12.38
CA CYS A 274 3.65 24.29 13.15
C CYS A 274 5.18 24.41 13.09
N HIS A 275 5.77 25.21 13.97
CA HIS A 275 7.20 25.21 14.25
C HIS A 275 7.47 24.28 15.43
N GLY A 276 8.02 23.09 15.19
CA GLY A 276 8.35 22.16 16.27
C GLY A 276 8.70 20.74 15.83
N SER A 277 8.98 19.88 16.81
CA SER A 277 9.23 18.45 16.58
C SER A 277 7.96 17.78 16.02
N LEU A 278 8.09 17.13 14.86
CA LEU A 278 7.03 16.30 14.29
C LEU A 278 6.95 14.95 15.03
N VAL A 279 5.73 14.48 15.21
CA VAL A 279 5.37 13.20 15.80
C VAL A 279 4.40 12.49 14.86
N GLY A 280 4.35 11.17 14.94
CA GLY A 280 3.27 10.42 14.31
C GLY A 280 2.15 10.28 15.32
N GLY A 281 1.06 11.04 15.17
CA GLY A 281 -0.10 10.90 16.04
C GLY A 281 -1.10 9.91 15.47
N HIS A 282 -1.80 9.19 16.33
CA HIS A 282 -3.00 8.46 15.91
C HIS A 282 -4.11 9.46 15.62
N VAL A 283 -4.62 9.38 14.39
CA VAL A 283 -5.68 10.24 13.90
C VAL A 283 -6.77 9.42 13.21
N ILE A 284 -7.96 10.01 13.14
CA ILE A 284 -9.14 9.47 12.45
C ILE A 284 -9.72 10.53 11.50
N PRO A 285 -10.37 10.14 10.39
CA PRO A 285 -11.09 11.07 9.54
C PRO A 285 -12.20 11.79 10.30
N GLY A 286 -12.45 13.04 9.96
CA GLY A 286 -13.50 13.86 10.58
C GLY A 286 -12.96 15.06 11.36
N THR A 287 -13.84 15.70 12.11
CA THR A 287 -13.55 16.95 12.85
C THR A 287 -13.55 16.79 14.36
N ASP A 288 -13.98 15.64 14.85
CA ASP A 288 -14.16 15.40 16.28
C ASP A 288 -13.11 14.39 16.74
N ALA A 289 -12.36 14.74 17.78
CA ALA A 289 -11.48 13.79 18.43
C ALA A 289 -12.32 12.77 19.20
N LEU A 290 -12.04 11.49 19.02
CA LEU A 290 -12.81 10.40 19.64
C LEU A 290 -11.89 9.41 20.33
N LYS A 291 -12.42 8.76 21.37
CA LYS A 291 -11.80 7.57 21.94
C LYS A 291 -12.28 6.36 21.15
N GLU A 292 -11.41 5.83 20.31
CA GLU A 292 -11.71 4.66 19.49
C GLU A 292 -11.66 3.36 20.31
N PRO A 293 -12.50 2.35 19.99
CA PRO A 293 -12.40 1.02 20.58
C PRO A 293 -11.20 0.23 20.01
N ASP A 294 -10.77 -0.81 20.71
CA ASP A 294 -9.75 -1.74 20.21
C ASP A 294 -10.20 -2.37 18.87
N GLY A 295 -9.28 -2.50 17.93
CA GLY A 295 -9.51 -2.95 16.57
C GLY A 295 -9.95 -1.86 15.58
N ALA A 296 -10.33 -0.67 16.05
CA ALA A 296 -10.77 0.42 15.18
C ALA A 296 -9.69 0.88 14.20
N ARG A 297 -10.12 1.41 13.05
CA ARG A 297 -9.19 1.92 12.04
C ARG A 297 -8.64 3.28 12.44
N VAL A 298 -7.33 3.36 12.59
CA VAL A 298 -6.61 4.60 12.91
C VAL A 298 -5.45 4.81 11.95
N PHE A 299 -4.98 6.05 11.87
CA PHE A 299 -3.93 6.44 10.94
C PHE A 299 -2.79 7.15 11.64
N ILE A 300 -1.57 6.98 11.13
CA ILE A 300 -0.39 7.73 11.55
C ILE A 300 -0.02 8.72 10.46
N PHE A 301 -0.12 10.01 10.79
CA PHE A 301 0.34 11.10 9.97
C PHE A 301 1.35 11.98 10.72
N PRO A 302 2.31 12.62 10.01
CA PRO A 302 3.25 13.53 10.63
C PRO A 302 2.54 14.81 11.08
N ILE A 303 2.41 15.00 12.39
CA ILE A 303 1.80 16.18 13.00
C ILE A 303 2.75 16.84 14.00
N CYS A 304 2.61 18.13 14.27
CA CYS A 304 3.45 18.76 15.28
C CYS A 304 2.98 18.38 16.70
N LYS A 305 3.89 18.36 17.68
CA LYS A 305 3.58 18.04 19.10
C LYS A 305 2.34 18.77 19.63
N THR A 306 2.14 20.02 19.23
CA THR A 306 1.00 20.83 19.67
C THR A 306 -0.32 20.32 19.13
N HIS A 307 -0.38 19.85 17.88
CA HIS A 307 -1.59 19.18 17.36
C HIS A 307 -1.86 17.91 18.14
N ASN A 308 -0.84 17.07 18.34
CA ASN A 308 -0.97 15.78 19.01
C ASN A 308 -1.40 15.87 20.49
N ALA A 309 -1.36 17.06 21.09
CA ALA A 309 -1.69 17.29 22.49
C ALA A 309 -3.00 18.09 22.66
N ASN A 310 -3.79 18.24 21.60
CA ASN A 310 -5.00 19.05 21.61
C ASN A 310 -6.16 18.31 20.94
N ASP A 311 -7.08 17.81 21.75
CA ASP A 311 -8.28 17.10 21.31
C ASP A 311 -9.42 18.06 20.93
N ASP A 312 -9.29 19.37 21.20
CA ASP A 312 -10.25 20.42 20.84
C ASP A 312 -9.99 21.01 19.45
N CYS A 313 -9.17 20.34 18.62
CA CYS A 313 -8.84 20.79 17.28
C CYS A 313 -8.91 19.66 16.26
N TYR A 314 -9.22 20.03 15.02
CA TYR A 314 -9.05 19.18 13.86
C TYR A 314 -8.12 19.83 12.83
N MET A 315 -7.70 18.99 11.90
CA MET A 315 -6.62 19.23 10.96
C MET A 315 -7.08 18.91 9.53
N HIS A 316 -6.28 19.32 8.55
CA HIS A 316 -6.54 19.10 7.12
C HIS A 316 -5.36 18.46 6.42
N ALA A 317 -5.54 17.45 5.57
CA ALA A 317 -4.43 16.84 4.84
C ALA A 317 -3.85 17.80 3.77
N VAL A 318 -2.90 18.67 4.10
CA VAL A 318 -2.35 19.67 3.15
C VAL A 318 -1.02 19.22 2.57
N ARG A 319 -0.20 18.56 3.37
CA ARG A 319 1.12 17.99 2.99
C ARG A 319 1.19 16.56 3.50
N ASN A 320 2.13 15.76 3.00
CA ASN A 320 2.32 14.38 3.47
C ASN A 320 0.99 13.61 3.49
N THR A 321 0.26 13.66 2.38
CA THR A 321 -1.08 13.05 2.25
C THR A 321 -1.07 11.54 2.33
N LYS A 322 0.12 10.91 2.31
CA LYS A 322 0.32 9.49 2.58
C LYS A 322 0.59 9.26 4.08
N GLY A 323 -0.15 8.33 4.69
CA GLY A 323 -0.05 7.95 6.11
C GLY A 323 -0.02 6.43 6.28
N VAL A 324 0.25 5.97 7.50
CA VAL A 324 0.20 4.53 7.83
C VAL A 324 -1.19 4.20 8.37
N GLN A 325 -1.77 3.08 7.96
CA GLN A 325 -3.03 2.58 8.46
C GLN A 325 -2.81 1.42 9.42
N LEU A 326 -3.42 1.51 10.59
CA LEU A 326 -3.32 0.54 11.68
C LEU A 326 -4.71 0.18 12.22
N ARG A 327 -4.79 -0.96 12.91
CA ARG A 327 -5.87 -1.30 13.85
C ARG A 327 -5.46 -0.83 15.24
N TYR A 328 -6.32 -0.08 15.89
CA TYR A 328 -6.06 0.55 17.20
C TYR A 328 -6.03 -0.50 18.32
N GLY A 329 -5.19 -0.27 19.32
CA GLY A 329 -5.09 -1.14 20.49
C GLY A 329 -4.43 -2.51 20.23
N PRO A 330 -4.07 -3.25 21.29
CA PRO A 330 -3.58 -4.62 21.17
C PRO A 330 -4.72 -5.53 20.73
N VAL A 331 -4.69 -6.01 19.48
CA VAL A 331 -5.63 -7.05 19.03
C VAL A 331 -5.24 -8.37 19.70
N PRO A 332 -6.13 -9.02 20.49
CA PRO A 332 -5.78 -10.27 21.17
C PRO A 332 -5.30 -11.34 20.18
N PRO A 333 -4.23 -12.09 20.51
CA PRO A 333 -3.85 -13.26 19.73
C PRO A 333 -5.00 -14.29 19.79
N GLY A 334 -5.54 -14.68 18.64
CA GLY A 334 -6.63 -15.68 18.54
C GLY A 334 -7.95 -15.17 17.96
N THR A 335 -8.11 -13.88 17.73
CA THR A 335 -9.33 -13.30 17.11
C THR A 335 -9.45 -13.56 15.60
N PHE A 336 -8.53 -14.31 14.99
CA PHE A 336 -8.36 -14.45 13.54
C PHE A 336 -8.65 -15.86 12.98
N LEU A 337 -9.22 -16.78 13.77
CA LEU A 337 -9.63 -18.11 13.29
C LEU A 337 -11.12 -18.22 12.93
N ALA A 338 -11.74 -17.11 12.51
CA ALA A 338 -13.05 -17.15 11.86
C ALA A 338 -12.91 -16.60 10.44
N GLU A 339 -12.25 -17.37 9.57
CA GLU A 339 -12.75 -17.45 8.21
C GLU A 339 -14.14 -18.07 8.33
N GLU A 340 -15.17 -17.28 8.08
CA GLU A 340 -16.50 -17.81 7.78
C GLU A 340 -16.32 -18.74 6.58
N THR A 341 -16.25 -20.03 6.88
CA THR A 341 -16.45 -21.06 5.88
C THR A 341 -17.88 -20.85 5.37
N PRO A 342 -18.10 -20.64 4.07
CA PRO A 342 -19.45 -20.59 3.55
C PRO A 342 -20.10 -21.95 3.83
N GLU A 343 -21.22 -21.94 4.56
CA GLU A 343 -22.06 -23.13 4.70
C GLU A 343 -22.44 -23.61 3.30
N VAL A 344 -22.18 -24.90 3.05
CA VAL A 344 -22.47 -25.64 1.82
C VAL A 344 -23.97 -25.79 1.60
#